data_AF-A0A970M0M5-F1
#
_entry.id   AF-A0A970M0M5-F1
#
_cell.length_a   1.000
_cell.length_b   1.000
_cell.length_c   1.000
_cell.angle_alpha   90.00
_cell.angle_beta   90.00
_cell.angle_gamma   90.00
#
_symmetry.space_group_name_H-M   'P 1'
#
loop_
_entity.id
_entity.type
_entity.pdbx_description
1 polymer ?
#
loop_
_entity_poly.entity_id
_entity_poly.type
_entity_poly.pdbx_seq_one_letter_code
_entity_poly.pdbx_strand_id
1 'polypeptide(L)'
;MQITISKDSLSTEKHPSEWVHHPDGGEYLIAGINRPSFQYMQDSHQQKERMVRESGTLITDEFVEQSNRVFSGIVGKYLVLDWRDIPAQIEYSAQLAHDLLAYGKTADDDEYGMKLGIWVITQSQRIQIEADKKKREALGKSEDSTNTSSSPVKKKRASTTKSSKQ
;
A
#
# COMPACT_ATOMS: atom_id res chain seq x y z
N MET A 1 -1.29 42.48 -0.18
CA MET A 1 -1.54 41.17 -0.83
C MET A 1 -2.50 40.40 0.06
N GLN A 2 -3.52 39.75 -0.50
CA GLN A 2 -4.34 38.79 0.24
C GLN A 2 -3.82 37.39 -0.10
N ILE A 3 -3.53 36.57 0.91
CA ILE A 3 -3.14 35.17 0.74
C ILE A 3 -4.38 34.34 1.00
N THR A 4 -4.95 33.79 -0.06
CA THR A 4 -6.08 32.86 0.03
C THR A 4 -5.52 31.45 0.24
N ILE A 5 -5.68 30.90 1.43
CA ILE A 5 -5.38 29.48 1.68
C ILE A 5 -6.58 28.68 1.16
N SER A 6 -6.51 28.25 -0.10
CA SER A 6 -7.39 27.21 -0.60
C SER A 6 -7.11 25.93 0.16
N LYS A 7 -7.94 25.66 1.18
CA LYS A 7 -8.05 24.32 1.77
C LYS A 7 -8.84 23.44 0.80
N ASP A 8 -8.31 23.26 -0.40
CA ASP A 8 -8.66 22.10 -1.21
C ASP A 8 -8.43 20.89 -0.30
N SER A 9 -9.51 20.17 -0.02
CA SER A 9 -9.41 18.90 0.69
C SER A 9 -8.47 18.04 -0.13
N LEU A 10 -7.24 17.83 0.39
CA LEU A 10 -6.28 16.87 -0.15
C LEU A 10 -7.08 15.67 -0.63
N SER A 11 -7.02 15.43 -1.94
CA SER A 11 -7.77 14.37 -2.60
C SER A 11 -7.72 13.15 -1.69
N THR A 12 -8.89 12.62 -1.31
CA THR A 12 -8.95 11.35 -0.59
C THR A 12 -8.52 10.28 -1.59
N GLU A 13 -7.20 10.18 -1.78
CA GLU A 13 -6.55 9.15 -2.56
C GLU A 13 -7.06 7.84 -1.99
N LYS A 14 -7.82 7.11 -2.80
CA LYS A 14 -8.31 5.78 -2.45
C LYS A 14 -7.13 4.83 -2.49
N HIS A 15 -6.29 4.92 -1.46
CA HIS A 15 -5.26 3.93 -1.20
C HIS A 15 -5.94 2.56 -1.03
N PRO A 16 -5.37 1.49 -1.60
CA PRO A 16 -5.87 0.16 -1.30
C PRO A 16 -5.82 -0.05 0.21
N SER A 17 -6.92 -0.48 0.79
CA SER A 17 -7.07 -0.67 2.23
C SER A 17 -8.09 -1.77 2.52
N GLU A 18 -7.88 -2.47 3.63
CA GLU A 18 -8.67 -3.63 4.02
C GLU A 18 -8.81 -3.68 5.54
N TRP A 19 -9.99 -4.06 6.04
CA TRP A 19 -10.17 -4.43 7.45
C TRP A 19 -9.62 -5.84 7.66
N VAL A 20 -8.62 -5.97 8.54
CA VAL A 20 -7.96 -7.25 8.81
C VAL A 20 -8.07 -7.60 10.29
N HIS A 21 -8.56 -8.81 10.58
CA HIS A 21 -8.61 -9.37 11.93
C HIS A 21 -7.19 -9.71 12.42
N HIS A 22 -6.85 -9.28 13.63
CA HIS A 22 -5.62 -9.70 14.30
C HIS A 22 -5.84 -11.02 15.07
N PRO A 23 -4.86 -11.95 15.11
CA PRO A 23 -5.01 -13.21 15.85
C PRO A 23 -5.35 -13.04 17.34
N ASP A 24 -4.79 -12.01 17.97
CA ASP A 24 -5.00 -11.70 19.39
C ASP A 24 -6.29 -10.89 19.65
N GLY A 25 -7.13 -10.71 18.63
CA GLY A 25 -8.39 -9.96 18.69
C GLY A 25 -8.31 -8.53 18.13
N GLY A 26 -9.48 -8.01 17.77
CA GLY A 26 -9.65 -6.73 17.11
C GLY A 26 -9.46 -6.77 15.59
N GLU A 27 -9.98 -5.74 14.93
CA GLU A 27 -9.83 -5.51 13.50
C GLU A 27 -9.16 -4.15 13.26
N TYR A 28 -8.24 -4.12 12.30
CA TYR A 28 -7.50 -2.92 11.92
C TYR A 28 -7.77 -2.60 10.45
N LEU A 29 -8.09 -1.35 10.13
CA LEU A 29 -8.15 -0.87 8.75
C LEU A 29 -6.73 -0.53 8.29
N ILE A 30 -6.14 -1.40 7.49
CA ILE A 30 -4.74 -1.30 7.08
C ILE A 30 -4.64 -0.78 5.66
N ALA A 31 -3.74 0.17 5.40
CA ALA A 31 -3.42 0.69 4.09
C ALA A 31 -2.35 -0.17 3.37
N GLY A 32 -2.39 -0.19 2.04
CA GLY A 32 -1.32 -0.78 1.23
C GLY A 32 0.01 -0.06 1.41
N ILE A 33 1.10 -0.83 1.35
CA ILE A 33 2.46 -0.35 1.68
C ILE A 33 2.92 0.85 0.83
N ASN A 34 2.40 1.02 -0.39
CA ASN A 34 2.78 2.13 -1.28
C ASN A 34 2.09 3.47 -0.96
N ARG A 35 1.44 3.62 0.21
CA ARG A 35 0.84 4.89 0.63
C ARG A 35 1.91 6.01 0.68
N PRO A 36 1.75 7.14 -0.05
CA PRO A 36 2.82 8.14 -0.20
C PRO A 36 3.35 8.72 1.12
N SER A 37 2.46 8.95 2.11
CA SER A 37 2.86 9.45 3.43
C SER A 37 3.69 8.45 4.23
N PHE A 38 3.43 7.15 4.08
CA PHE A 38 4.24 6.10 4.69
C PHE A 38 5.60 6.00 3.99
N GLN A 39 5.62 5.94 2.65
CA GLN A 39 6.85 5.89 1.85
C GLN A 39 7.80 7.04 2.18
N TYR A 40 7.30 8.28 2.20
CA TYR A 40 8.10 9.46 2.58
C TYR A 40 8.71 9.36 3.99
N MET A 41 7.93 8.86 4.96
CA MET A 41 8.39 8.74 6.35
C MET A 41 9.34 7.56 6.55
N GLN A 42 9.13 6.44 5.84
CA GLN A 42 10.07 5.32 5.78
C GLN A 42 11.41 5.79 5.19
N ASP A 43 11.40 6.49 4.06
CA ASP A 43 12.61 7.00 3.41
C ASP A 43 13.35 8.00 4.31
N SER A 44 12.63 8.92 4.96
CA SER A 44 13.21 9.84 5.94
C SER A 44 13.84 9.12 7.13
N HIS A 45 13.21 8.05 7.63
CA HIS A 45 13.76 7.22 8.70
C HIS A 45 15.05 6.51 8.24
N GLN A 46 15.01 5.84 7.08
CA GLN A 46 16.17 5.15 6.53
C GLN A 46 17.34 6.10 6.18
N GLN A 47 17.06 7.34 5.78
CA GLN A 47 18.11 8.35 5.58
C GLN A 47 18.80 8.71 6.90
N LYS A 48 18.04 8.94 7.98
CA LYS A 48 18.62 9.20 9.32
C LYS A 48 19.45 8.02 9.82
N GLU A 49 18.95 6.80 9.65
CA GLU A 49 19.68 5.56 9.96
C GLU A 49 21.02 5.46 9.22
N ARG A 50 21.05 5.80 7.92
CA ARG A 50 22.31 5.85 7.15
C ARG A 50 23.26 6.92 7.68
N MET A 51 22.77 8.12 7.96
CA MET A 51 23.61 9.20 8.51
C MET A 51 24.24 8.83 9.86
N VAL A 52 23.56 8.09 10.74
CA VAL A 52 24.13 7.62 12.02
C VAL A 52 25.18 6.51 11.80
N ARG A 53 24.98 5.63 10.82
CA ARG A 53 25.98 4.62 10.43
C ARG A 53 27.23 5.25 9.83
N GLU A 54 27.07 6.36 9.09
CA GLU A 54 28.14 7.10 8.44
C GLU A 54 28.86 8.10 9.37
N SER A 55 28.26 8.51 10.48
CA SER A 55 28.86 9.47 11.44
C SER A 55 29.94 8.89 12.34
N GLY A 56 30.21 7.58 12.27
CA GLY A 56 31.14 6.89 13.17
C GLY A 56 30.65 6.76 14.61
N THR A 57 29.36 6.99 14.85
CA THR A 57 28.71 6.80 16.15
C THR A 57 28.62 5.30 16.47
N LEU A 58 28.88 4.93 17.74
CA LEU A 58 28.74 3.53 18.17
C LEU A 58 27.27 3.11 18.11
N ILE A 59 26.99 2.06 17.36
CA ILE A 59 25.67 1.43 17.29
C ILE A 59 25.56 0.45 18.46
N THR A 60 24.63 0.72 19.38
CA THR A 60 24.34 -0.11 20.56
C THR A 60 23.00 -0.82 20.41
N ASP A 61 22.75 -1.84 21.23
CA ASP A 61 21.46 -2.53 21.26
C ASP A 61 20.30 -1.57 21.59
N GLU A 62 20.51 -0.64 22.52
CA GLU A 62 19.58 0.45 22.85
C GLU A 62 19.24 1.33 21.63
N PHE A 63 20.23 1.65 20.79
CA PHE A 63 19.99 2.37 19.53
C PHE A 63 19.11 1.55 18.58
N VAL A 64 19.39 0.25 18.44
CA VAL A 64 18.62 -0.65 17.56
C VAL A 64 17.18 -0.80 18.06
N GLU A 65 16.96 -0.98 19.36
CA GLU A 65 15.63 -0.98 19.96
C GLU A 65 14.89 0.34 19.70
N GLN A 66 15.53 1.47 19.96
CA GLN A 66 14.90 2.79 19.75
C GLN A 66 14.56 3.03 18.27
N SER A 67 15.42 2.60 17.35
CA SER A 67 15.16 2.64 15.90
C SER A 67 13.96 1.76 15.52
N ASN A 68 13.88 0.53 16.05
CA ASN A 68 12.75 -0.37 15.84
C ASN A 68 11.43 0.19 16.39
N ARG A 69 11.45 0.85 17.55
CA ARG A 69 10.27 1.52 18.13
C ARG A 69 9.82 2.71 17.26
N VAL A 70 10.74 3.55 16.80
CA VAL A 70 10.43 4.68 15.90
C VAL A 70 9.84 4.17 14.58
N PHE A 71 10.42 3.11 13.98
CA PHE A 71 9.89 2.51 12.76
C PHE A 71 8.49 1.91 12.97
N SER A 72 8.27 1.19 14.09
CA SER A 72 6.95 0.63 14.42
C SER A 72 5.90 1.74 14.66
N GLY A 73 6.30 2.86 15.27
CA GLY A 73 5.45 4.06 15.38
C GLY A 73 5.09 4.67 14.02
N ILE A 74 6.02 4.70 13.05
CA ILE A 74 5.75 5.12 11.66
C ILE A 74 4.74 4.18 10.99
N VAL A 75 4.87 2.87 11.19
CA VAL A 75 3.89 1.88 10.71
C VAL A 75 2.50 2.17 11.27
N GLY A 76 2.37 2.32 12.59
CA GLY A 76 1.08 2.62 13.22
C GLY A 76 0.47 3.92 12.71
N LYS A 77 1.24 5.00 12.67
CA LYS A 77 0.76 6.33 12.28
C LYS A 77 0.30 6.45 10.83
N TYR A 78 0.93 5.68 9.93
CA TYR A 78 0.75 5.87 8.49
C TYR A 78 0.16 4.67 7.75
N LEU A 79 0.11 3.47 8.33
CA LEU A 79 -0.51 2.29 7.72
C LEU A 79 -1.79 1.83 8.45
N VAL A 80 -1.98 2.14 9.73
CA VAL A 80 -3.26 1.92 10.43
C VAL A 80 -4.14 3.16 10.27
N LEU A 81 -5.26 3.01 9.55
CA LEU A 81 -6.20 4.09 9.23
C LEU A 81 -7.39 4.16 10.18
N ASP A 82 -7.72 3.05 10.85
CA ASP A 82 -8.80 2.91 11.84
C ASP A 82 -8.64 1.57 12.58
N TRP A 83 -9.36 1.38 13.69
CA TRP A 83 -9.50 0.07 14.35
C TRP A 83 -10.83 -0.09 15.07
N ARG A 84 -11.21 -1.35 15.36
CA ARG A 84 -12.34 -1.68 16.23
C ARG A 84 -12.07 -2.94 17.04
N ASP A 85 -12.74 -3.05 18.18
CA ASP A 85 -12.73 -4.23 19.06
C ASP A 85 -11.33 -4.69 19.51
N ILE A 86 -10.34 -3.78 19.52
CA ILE A 86 -8.97 -4.10 19.91
C ILE A 86 -8.85 -4.34 21.43
N PRO A 87 -7.95 -5.25 21.89
CA PRO A 87 -7.82 -5.60 23.30
C PRO A 87 -7.57 -4.41 24.24
N ALA A 88 -6.94 -3.35 23.75
CA ALA A 88 -6.64 -2.14 24.52
C ALA A 88 -7.86 -1.25 24.83
N GLN A 89 -9.01 -1.47 24.17
CA GLN A 89 -10.27 -0.70 24.36
C GLN A 89 -10.12 0.84 24.25
N ILE A 90 -9.17 1.31 23.44
CA ILE A 90 -8.95 2.74 23.14
C ILE A 90 -9.59 3.14 21.81
N GLU A 91 -10.13 4.36 21.73
CA GLU A 91 -10.60 4.92 20.45
C GLU A 91 -9.43 5.13 19.48
N TYR A 92 -9.70 5.01 18.17
CA TYR A 92 -8.66 5.22 17.17
C TYR A 92 -8.23 6.68 17.10
N SER A 93 -6.92 6.89 17.09
CA SER A 93 -6.31 8.05 16.46
C SER A 93 -4.95 7.67 15.88
N ALA A 94 -4.50 8.37 14.84
CA ALA A 94 -3.18 8.11 14.24
C ALA A 94 -2.01 8.30 15.24
N GLN A 95 -2.21 9.07 16.32
CA GLN A 95 -1.21 9.19 17.39
C GLN A 95 -1.28 8.01 18.37
N LEU A 96 -2.46 7.56 18.78
CA LEU A 96 -2.58 6.33 19.56
C LEU A 96 -2.09 5.10 18.78
N ALA A 97 -2.25 5.07 17.45
CA ALA A 97 -1.71 4.01 16.61
C ALA A 97 -0.17 4.04 16.53
N HIS A 98 0.44 5.24 16.50
CA HIS A 98 1.88 5.39 16.69
C HIS A 98 2.32 4.81 18.03
N ASP A 99 1.67 5.22 19.11
CA ASP A 99 2.11 4.90 20.47
C ASP A 99 1.86 3.43 20.83
N LEU A 100 0.78 2.83 20.33
CA LEU A 100 0.48 1.39 20.46
C LEU A 100 1.55 0.53 19.77
N LEU A 101 1.99 0.89 18.56
CA LEU A 101 2.99 0.09 17.85
C LEU A 101 4.43 0.40 18.30
N ALA A 102 4.71 1.59 18.82
CA ALA A 102 6.04 1.94 19.34
C ALA A 102 6.27 1.46 20.79
N TYR A 103 5.23 1.41 21.63
CA TYR A 103 5.35 1.22 23.08
C TYR A 103 4.29 0.27 23.69
N GLY A 104 3.39 -0.30 22.89
CA GLY A 104 2.38 -1.24 23.36
C GLY A 104 3.00 -2.53 23.89
N LYS A 105 2.47 -3.00 25.02
CA LYS A 105 2.87 -4.24 25.67
C LYS A 105 1.70 -4.92 26.37
N THR A 106 1.80 -6.22 26.59
CA THR A 106 0.85 -7.01 27.38
C THR A 106 1.51 -7.48 28.68
N ALA A 107 0.81 -8.26 29.50
CA ALA A 107 1.38 -8.87 30.70
C ALA A 107 2.42 -9.96 30.37
N ASP A 108 2.32 -10.58 29.18
CA ASP A 108 3.12 -11.73 28.75
C ASP A 108 4.08 -11.38 27.59
N ASP A 109 4.00 -10.17 27.03
CA ASP A 109 4.79 -9.72 25.88
C ASP A 109 5.12 -8.21 25.94
N ASP A 110 6.34 -7.89 26.38
CA ASP A 110 6.89 -6.51 26.40
C ASP A 110 7.16 -5.95 24.98
N GLU A 111 7.16 -6.78 23.92
CA GLU A 111 7.43 -6.38 22.53
C GLU A 111 6.16 -6.36 21.65
N TYR A 112 4.97 -6.53 22.25
CA TYR A 112 3.69 -6.65 21.55
C TYR A 112 3.49 -5.60 20.44
N GLY A 113 3.77 -4.32 20.72
CA GLY A 113 3.61 -3.23 19.76
C GLY A 113 4.50 -3.38 18.52
N MET A 114 5.75 -3.82 18.69
CA MET A 114 6.67 -4.05 17.57
C MET A 114 6.26 -5.27 16.75
N LYS A 115 5.79 -6.34 17.41
CA LYS A 115 5.23 -7.54 16.74
C LYS A 115 3.97 -7.20 15.94
N LEU A 116 3.08 -6.40 16.51
CA LEU A 116 1.91 -5.84 15.83
C LEU A 116 2.34 -4.98 14.63
N GLY A 117 3.42 -4.19 14.74
CA GLY A 117 4.02 -3.45 13.62
C GLY A 117 4.51 -4.34 12.47
N ILE A 118 5.19 -5.44 12.77
CA ILE A 118 5.62 -6.44 11.77
C ILE A 118 4.40 -7.07 11.07
N TRP A 119 3.35 -7.38 11.83
CA TRP A 119 2.10 -7.88 11.26
C TRP A 119 1.41 -6.84 10.35
N VAL A 120 1.30 -5.57 10.78
CA VAL A 120 0.72 -4.50 9.97
C VAL A 120 1.49 -4.31 8.66
N ILE A 121 2.83 -4.31 8.68
CA ILE A 121 3.63 -4.26 7.43
C ILE A 121 3.29 -5.44 6.52
N THR A 122 3.21 -6.65 7.07
CA THR A 122 2.95 -7.87 6.30
C THR A 122 1.57 -7.82 5.63
N GLN A 123 0.55 -7.35 6.33
CA GLN A 123 -0.78 -7.12 5.75
C GLN A 123 -0.77 -5.97 4.72
N SER A 124 -0.06 -4.87 4.99
CA SER A 124 0.10 -3.74 4.07
C SER A 124 0.73 -4.17 2.74
N GLN A 125 1.70 -5.08 2.77
CA GLN A 125 2.30 -5.68 1.58
C GLN A 125 1.31 -6.58 0.83
N ARG A 126 0.58 -7.47 1.53
CA ARG A 126 -0.47 -8.31 0.92
C ARG A 126 -1.52 -7.47 0.20
N ILE A 127 -2.07 -6.46 0.88
CA ILE A 127 -3.10 -5.56 0.37
C ILE A 127 -2.61 -4.84 -0.90
N GLN A 128 -1.35 -4.38 -0.91
CA GLN A 128 -0.76 -3.75 -2.08
C GLN A 128 -0.61 -4.72 -3.26
N ILE A 129 -0.08 -5.92 -3.03
CA ILE A 129 0.10 -6.95 -4.07
C ILE A 129 -1.25 -7.33 -4.70
N GLU A 130 -2.30 -7.47 -3.89
CA GLU A 130 -3.64 -7.77 -4.37
C GLU A 130 -4.26 -6.61 -5.17
N ALA A 131 -4.06 -5.36 -4.72
CA ALA A 131 -4.49 -4.18 -5.45
C ALA A 131 -3.77 -4.03 -6.80
N ASP A 132 -2.45 -4.27 -6.85
CA ASP A 132 -1.66 -4.21 -8.08
C ASP A 132 -1.98 -5.37 -9.04
N LYS A 133 -2.42 -6.52 -8.52
CA LYS A 133 -3.01 -7.60 -9.33
C LYS A 133 -4.34 -7.15 -9.94
N LYS A 134 -5.29 -6.66 -9.14
CA LYS A 134 -6.60 -6.15 -9.60
C LYS A 134 -6.45 -5.04 -10.65
N LYS A 135 -5.51 -4.12 -10.44
CA LYS A 135 -5.18 -3.03 -11.39
C LYS A 135 -4.66 -3.55 -12.73
N ARG A 136 -3.74 -4.53 -12.72
CA ARG A 136 -3.23 -5.16 -13.96
C ARG A 136 -4.31 -5.93 -14.70
N GLU A 137 -5.16 -6.67 -14.00
CA GLU A 137 -6.28 -7.39 -14.62
C GLU A 137 -7.32 -6.44 -15.26
N ALA A 138 -7.57 -5.28 -14.66
CA ALA A 138 -8.45 -4.26 -15.23
C ALA A 138 -7.86 -3.62 -16.50
N LEU A 139 -6.56 -3.30 -16.50
CA LEU A 139 -5.86 -2.72 -17.65
C LEU A 139 -5.75 -3.73 -18.81
N GLY A 140 -5.36 -4.98 -18.53
CA GLY A 140 -5.22 -6.02 -19.56
C GLY A 140 -6.54 -6.42 -20.22
N LYS A 141 -7.69 -6.21 -19.56
CA LYS A 141 -9.03 -6.39 -20.17
C LYS A 141 -9.42 -5.26 -21.13
N SER A 142 -8.71 -4.13 -21.14
CA SER A 142 -9.06 -2.97 -21.96
C SER A 142 -8.56 -3.04 -23.40
N GLU A 143 -7.68 -3.98 -23.74
CA GLU A 143 -7.11 -4.11 -25.09
C GLU A 143 -7.94 -5.04 -26.02
N ASP A 144 -8.83 -5.86 -25.44
CA ASP A 144 -9.56 -6.93 -26.16
C ASP A 144 -10.99 -6.51 -26.61
N SER A 145 -11.17 -5.23 -26.96
CA SER A 145 -12.45 -4.70 -27.47
C SER A 145 -12.29 -3.74 -28.64
N THR A 146 -11.55 -4.16 -29.66
CA THR A 146 -11.73 -3.68 -31.04
C THR A 146 -12.17 -4.83 -31.94
N ASN A 147 -13.42 -5.27 -31.73
CA ASN A 147 -14.02 -6.37 -32.50
C ASN A 147 -14.48 -5.87 -33.89
N THR A 148 -13.52 -5.48 -34.74
CA THR A 148 -13.79 -5.09 -36.13
C THR A 148 -14.02 -6.36 -36.95
N SER A 149 -15.28 -6.74 -37.11
CA SER A 149 -15.69 -7.94 -37.87
C SER A 149 -15.44 -7.80 -39.38
N SER A 150 -14.21 -8.05 -39.82
CA SER A 150 -13.85 -8.14 -41.23
C SER A 150 -14.36 -9.46 -41.83
N SER A 151 -15.59 -9.40 -42.36
CA SER A 151 -16.25 -10.56 -42.99
C SER A 151 -15.44 -11.11 -44.18
N PRO A 152 -15.35 -12.43 -44.37
CA PRO A 152 -14.56 -13.04 -45.45
C PRO A 152 -15.31 -12.96 -46.78
N VAL A 153 -15.10 -11.88 -47.56
CA VAL A 153 -15.65 -11.77 -48.92
C VAL A 153 -14.93 -12.73 -49.87
N LYS A 154 -15.51 -13.92 -50.04
CA LYS A 154 -15.16 -14.90 -51.08
C LYS A 154 -15.24 -14.26 -52.48
N LYS A 155 -14.12 -13.84 -53.07
CA LYS A 155 -14.06 -13.53 -54.51
C LYS A 155 -14.11 -14.83 -55.33
N LYS A 156 -15.30 -15.15 -55.82
CA LYS A 156 -15.59 -16.29 -56.70
C LYS A 156 -15.08 -16.01 -58.13
N ARG A 157 -14.47 -17.01 -58.77
CA ARG A 157 -13.98 -16.98 -60.17
C ARG A 157 -15.13 -17.22 -61.17
N ALA A 158 -15.21 -16.41 -62.23
CA ALA A 158 -15.78 -16.72 -63.56
C ALA A 158 -15.33 -15.57 -64.51
N SER A 159 -14.72 -15.71 -65.70
CA SER A 159 -14.76 -16.72 -66.78
C SER A 159 -15.93 -16.60 -67.76
N THR A 160 -15.73 -15.81 -68.83
CA THR A 160 -16.31 -15.93 -70.20
C THR A 160 -15.54 -15.00 -71.17
N THR A 161 -15.54 -15.13 -72.51
CA THR A 161 -15.18 -16.27 -73.39
C THR A 161 -15.22 -15.82 -74.87
N LYS A 162 -14.16 -16.12 -75.67
CA LYS A 162 -14.05 -15.99 -77.16
C LYS A 162 -14.09 -14.56 -77.74
N SER A 163 -13.47 -14.23 -78.89
CA SER A 163 -12.59 -14.93 -79.87
C SER A 163 -11.87 -13.83 -80.74
N SER A 164 -10.99 -14.07 -81.73
CA SER A 164 -10.74 -15.25 -82.59
C SER A 164 -9.32 -15.26 -83.22
N LYS A 165 -9.13 -16.14 -84.21
CA LYS A 165 -8.00 -16.35 -85.14
C LYS A 165 -7.64 -15.12 -86.00
N GLN A 166 -6.36 -14.89 -86.28
CA GLN A 166 -5.68 -15.50 -87.44
C GLN A 166 -4.18 -15.64 -87.21
#